data_AF-A0A3C0URH3-F1
#
_entry.id   AF-A0A3C0URH3-F1
#
_cell.length_a   1.000
_cell.length_b   1.000
_cell.length_c   1.000
_cell.angle_alpha   90.00
_cell.angle_beta   90.00
_cell.angle_gamma   90.00
#
_symmetry.space_group_name_H-M   'P 1'
#
loop_
_entity.id
_entity.type
_entity.pdbx_description
1 polymer ?
#
loop_
_entity_poly.entity_id
_entity_poly.type
_entity_poly.pdbx_seq_one_letter_code
_entity_poly.pdbx_strand_id
1 'polypeptide(L)'
;MKGHTNNPNGRPKGVPNKASAEIRKMLRDFVLKHWDGFIKTVEGLPDKEKLAVCEKLLPYVVPRLVPEPDEEEGTEEPKPTRAELVKEYLSRLSTEELLKMVDEGREAEGA
;
A
#
# COMPACT_ATOMS: atom_id res chain seq x y z
N MET A 1 -2.99 -51.54 -15.39
CA MET A 1 -1.52 -51.47 -15.40
C MET A 1 -1.10 -50.01 -15.19
N LYS A 2 -0.39 -49.70 -14.10
CA LYS A 2 0.15 -48.36 -13.82
C LYS A 2 1.52 -48.27 -14.50
N GLY A 3 1.79 -47.20 -15.25
CA GLY A 3 3.01 -47.06 -16.05
C GLY A 3 4.28 -47.12 -15.19
N HIS A 4 5.19 -48.04 -15.53
CA HIS A 4 6.53 -48.10 -14.94
C HIS A 4 7.41 -47.02 -15.57
N THR A 5 7.42 -45.83 -14.98
CA THR A 5 8.56 -44.91 -15.15
C THR A 5 9.68 -45.38 -14.23
N ASN A 6 10.88 -45.55 -14.76
CA ASN A 6 12.08 -46.10 -14.12
C ASN A 6 12.72 -45.14 -13.07
N ASN A 7 11.89 -44.42 -12.30
CA ASN A 7 12.33 -43.53 -11.24
C ASN A 7 11.49 -43.76 -9.97
N PRO A 8 11.85 -44.73 -9.12
CA PRO A 8 11.11 -45.07 -7.90
C PRO A 8 11.07 -43.92 -6.88
N ASN A 9 12.00 -42.96 -6.96
CA ASN A 9 12.04 -41.79 -6.08
C ASN A 9 11.33 -40.55 -6.66
N GLY A 10 10.75 -40.66 -7.87
CA GLY A 10 10.12 -39.54 -8.56
C GLY A 10 11.06 -38.35 -8.78
N ARG A 11 10.52 -37.24 -9.29
CA ARG A 11 11.27 -35.98 -9.31
C ARG A 11 11.39 -35.48 -7.86
N PRO A 12 12.58 -35.09 -7.37
CA PRO A 12 12.72 -34.61 -6.00
C PRO A 12 11.79 -33.41 -5.76
N LYS A 13 11.02 -33.47 -4.68
CA LYS A 13 10.04 -32.45 -4.31
C LYS A 13 10.80 -31.14 -4.06
N GLY A 14 10.46 -30.08 -4.79
CA GLY A 14 11.10 -28.76 -4.67
C GLY A 14 12.11 -28.40 -5.76
N VAL A 15 12.49 -29.30 -6.68
CA VAL A 15 13.38 -28.95 -7.80
C VAL A 15 12.66 -27.99 -8.75
N PRO A 16 13.10 -26.73 -8.91
CA PRO A 16 12.46 -25.76 -9.80
C PRO A 16 12.43 -26.28 -11.24
N ASN A 17 11.43 -25.89 -12.03
CA ASN A 17 11.41 -26.24 -13.45
C ASN A 17 12.63 -25.66 -14.18
N LYS A 18 13.54 -26.52 -14.66
CA LYS A 18 14.80 -26.13 -15.30
C LYS A 18 14.57 -25.23 -16.52
N ALA A 19 13.58 -25.58 -17.36
CA ALA A 19 13.19 -24.76 -18.51
C ALA A 19 12.75 -23.34 -18.08
N SER A 20 12.00 -23.23 -16.98
CA SER A 20 11.59 -21.92 -16.45
C SER A 20 12.74 -21.11 -15.84
N ALA A 21 13.81 -21.76 -15.37
CA ALA A 21 15.01 -21.08 -14.89
C ALA A 21 15.85 -20.52 -16.04
N GLU A 22 16.01 -21.32 -17.10
CA GLU A 22 16.74 -20.93 -18.32
C GLU A 22 16.05 -19.76 -19.04
N ILE A 23 14.73 -19.84 -19.23
CA ILE A 23 13.95 -18.75 -19.85
C ILE A 23 14.09 -17.45 -19.03
N ARG A 24 13.97 -17.53 -17.69
CA ARG A 24 14.16 -16.36 -16.82
C ARG A 24 15.56 -15.77 -16.92
N LYS A 25 16.59 -16.62 -17.09
CA LYS A 25 17.97 -16.16 -17.31
C LYS A 25 18.09 -15.44 -18.65
N MET A 26 17.59 -16.03 -19.73
CA MET A 26 17.62 -15.42 -21.07
C MET A 26 16.92 -14.07 -21.10
N LEU A 27 15.75 -13.95 -20.44
CA LEU A 27 15.03 -12.68 -20.31
C LEU A 27 15.83 -11.63 -19.54
N ARG A 28 16.46 -12.00 -18.43
CA ARG A 28 17.32 -11.06 -17.68
C ARG A 28 18.50 -10.60 -18.53
N ASP A 29 19.20 -11.53 -19.17
CA ASP A 29 20.37 -11.23 -19.98
C ASP A 29 19.99 -10.33 -21.17
N PHE A 30 18.83 -10.57 -21.79
CA PHE A 30 18.28 -9.72 -22.84
C PHE A 30 18.00 -8.30 -22.33
N VAL A 31 17.27 -8.15 -21.22
CA VAL A 31 16.96 -6.83 -20.65
C VAL A 31 18.23 -6.07 -20.29
N LEU A 32 19.20 -6.71 -19.63
CA LEU A 32 20.48 -6.08 -19.27
C LEU A 32 21.28 -5.67 -20.50
N LYS A 33 21.35 -6.52 -21.53
CA LYS A 33 22.06 -6.22 -22.78
C LYS A 33 21.48 -5.00 -23.51
N HIS A 34 20.17 -4.79 -23.41
CA HIS A 34 19.46 -3.71 -24.10
C HIS A 34 19.18 -2.50 -23.22
N TRP A 35 19.70 -2.46 -21.99
CA TRP A 35 19.42 -1.42 -21.01
C TRP A 35 19.84 -0.03 -21.49
N ASP A 36 21.02 0.11 -22.08
CA ASP A 36 21.51 1.40 -22.58
C ASP A 36 20.59 1.99 -23.68
N GLY A 37 20.01 1.12 -24.52
CA GLY A 37 19.04 1.53 -25.54
C GLY A 37 17.71 1.98 -24.93
N PHE A 38 17.28 1.31 -23.86
CA PHE A 38 16.11 1.72 -23.09
C PHE A 38 16.31 3.11 -22.46
N ILE A 39 17.45 3.38 -21.82
CA ILE A 39 17.74 4.70 -21.22
C ILE A 39 17.69 5.81 -22.27
N LYS A 40 18.37 5.63 -23.41
CA LYS A 40 18.34 6.61 -24.52
C LYS A 40 16.92 6.87 -25.04
N THR A 41 16.09 5.81 -25.10
CA THR A 41 14.70 5.94 -25.52
C THR A 41 13.93 6.79 -24.52
N VAL A 42 14.07 6.53 -23.22
CA VAL A 42 13.38 7.28 -22.15
C VAL A 42 13.84 8.74 -22.12
N GLU A 43 15.13 9.02 -22.29
CA GLU A 43 15.66 10.39 -22.37
C GLU A 43 15.08 11.19 -23.54
N GLY A 44 14.73 10.51 -24.64
CA GLY A 44 14.09 11.10 -25.81
C GLY A 44 12.58 11.34 -25.67
N LEU A 45 11.93 10.82 -24.63
CA LEU A 45 10.48 10.98 -24.43
C LEU A 45 10.11 12.39 -23.91
N PRO A 46 8.86 12.85 -24.13
CA PRO A 46 8.31 14.02 -23.45
C PRO A 46 8.29 13.85 -21.93
N ASP A 47 8.36 14.95 -21.18
CA ASP A 47 8.49 14.93 -19.71
C ASP A 47 7.36 14.16 -19.01
N LYS A 48 6.13 14.28 -19.50
CA LYS A 48 4.98 13.55 -18.97
C LYS A 48 5.13 12.03 -19.11
N GLU A 49 5.69 11.58 -20.22
CA GLU A 49 5.90 10.14 -20.48
C GLU A 49 7.08 9.61 -19.69
N LYS A 50 8.16 10.39 -19.53
CA LYS A 50 9.26 10.08 -18.62
C LYS A 50 8.76 9.83 -17.19
N LEU A 51 7.93 10.73 -16.68
CA LEU A 51 7.33 10.59 -15.36
C LEU A 51 6.49 9.31 -15.24
N ALA A 52 5.70 8.97 -16.27
CA ALA A 52 4.93 7.73 -16.28
C ALA A 52 5.81 6.46 -16.30
N VAL A 53 6.97 6.49 -16.98
CA VAL A 53 7.95 5.40 -16.92
C VAL A 53 8.54 5.28 -15.51
N CYS A 54 8.94 6.41 -14.91
CA CYS A 54 9.47 6.45 -13.55
C CYS A 54 8.45 5.92 -12.53
N GLU A 55 7.17 6.31 -12.62
CA GLU A 55 6.08 5.84 -11.77
C GLU A 55 5.92 4.31 -11.82
N LYS A 56 6.08 3.71 -13.01
CA LYS A 56 5.99 2.25 -13.19
C LYS A 56 7.20 1.50 -12.64
N LEU A 57 8.38 2.12 -12.62
CA LEU A 57 9.62 1.51 -12.13
C LEU A 57 9.84 1.71 -10.62
N LEU A 58 9.40 2.85 -10.08
CA LEU A 58 9.46 3.23 -8.67
C LEU A 58 9.15 2.08 -7.70
N PRO A 59 8.07 1.28 -7.89
CA PRO A 59 7.69 0.24 -6.94
C PRO A 59 8.61 -1.00 -6.91
N TYR A 60 9.58 -1.07 -7.83
CA TYR A 60 10.61 -2.11 -7.87
C TYR A 60 11.96 -1.62 -7.33
N VAL A 61 12.13 -0.30 -7.21
CA VAL A 61 13.37 0.34 -6.73
C VAL A 61 13.21 0.80 -5.28
N VAL A 62 12.02 1.30 -4.93
CA VAL A 62 11.69 1.77 -3.59
C VAL A 62 10.89 0.69 -2.87
N PRO A 63 11.27 0.34 -1.62
CA PRO A 63 10.43 -0.52 -0.79
C PRO A 63 9.03 0.07 -0.70
N ARG A 64 8.01 -0.72 -1.05
CA ARG A 64 6.63 -0.33 -0.74
C ARG A 64 6.50 -0.32 0.77
N LEU A 65 5.83 0.69 1.32
CA LEU A 65 5.33 0.57 2.68
C LEU A 65 4.46 -0.69 2.71
N VAL A 66 4.97 -1.70 3.41
CA VAL A 66 4.17 -2.85 3.80
C VAL A 66 3.26 -2.26 4.88
N PRO A 67 1.93 -2.21 4.67
CA PRO A 67 1.05 -1.92 5.80
C PRO A 67 1.42 -2.93 6.86
N GLU A 68 1.70 -2.46 8.08
CA GLU A 68 1.94 -3.36 9.20
C GLU A 68 0.82 -4.41 9.18
N PRO A 69 1.15 -5.71 9.33
CA PRO A 69 0.12 -6.73 9.36
C PRO A 69 -0.87 -6.27 10.41
N ASP A 70 -2.10 -6.00 10.00
CA ASP A 70 -3.16 -5.57 10.91
C ASP A 70 -3.11 -6.54 12.08
N GLU A 71 -2.61 -6.07 13.23
CA GLU A 71 -2.72 -6.82 14.47
C GLU A 71 -4.22 -7.12 14.58
N GLU A 72 -4.55 -8.42 14.67
CA GLU A 72 -5.90 -8.98 14.76
C GLU A 72 -6.92 -7.96 15.26
N GLU A 73 -7.99 -7.66 14.48
CA GLU A 73 -9.13 -6.78 14.82
C GLU A 73 -9.22 -6.46 16.31
N GLY A 74 -8.39 -5.53 16.75
CA GLY A 74 -8.26 -5.18 18.15
C GLY A 74 -9.29 -4.12 18.39
N THR A 75 -10.58 -4.50 18.40
CA THR A 75 -11.75 -3.69 18.76
C THR A 75 -11.44 -2.19 18.71
N GLU A 76 -11.25 -1.64 17.51
CA GLU A 76 -11.12 -0.19 17.39
C GLU A 76 -12.47 0.37 17.85
N GLU A 77 -12.54 0.90 19.07
CA GLU A 77 -13.73 1.59 19.53
C GLU A 77 -14.08 2.63 18.45
N PRO A 78 -15.36 2.67 18.01
CA PRO A 78 -15.75 3.55 16.93
C PRO A 78 -15.29 4.96 17.28
N LYS A 79 -14.52 5.59 16.38
CA LYS A 79 -14.02 6.95 16.59
C LYS A 79 -15.22 7.84 16.94
N PRO A 80 -15.19 8.57 18.08
CA PRO A 80 -16.35 9.29 18.55
C PRO A 80 -16.75 10.33 17.52
N THR A 81 -18.03 10.35 17.20
CA THR A 81 -18.62 11.33 16.32
C THR A 81 -18.48 12.73 16.92
N ARG A 82 -18.59 13.77 16.08
CA ARG A 82 -18.54 15.17 16.54
C ARG A 82 -19.52 15.46 17.68
N ALA A 83 -20.71 14.86 17.65
CA ALA A 83 -21.71 15.03 18.70
C ALA A 83 -21.27 14.39 20.02
N GLU A 84 -20.60 13.24 19.99
CA GLU A 84 -20.09 12.56 21.17
C GLU A 84 -18.92 13.32 21.80
N LEU A 85 -18.01 13.84 20.97
CA LEU A 85 -16.92 14.71 21.41
C LEU A 85 -17.44 15.99 22.08
N VAL A 86 -18.47 16.61 21.50
CA VAL A 86 -19.10 17.80 22.09
C VAL A 86 -19.77 17.45 23.41
N LYS A 87 -20.48 16.31 23.49
CA LYS A 87 -21.13 15.86 24.72
C LYS A 87 -20.14 15.58 25.85
N GLU A 88 -19.01 14.96 25.52
CA GLU A 88 -17.90 14.74 26.47
C GLU A 88 -17.26 16.05 26.93
N TYR A 89 -17.08 17.00 26.01
CA TYR A 89 -16.55 18.31 26.36
C TYR A 89 -17.49 19.07 27.30
N LEU A 90 -18.79 19.09 26.99
CA LEU A 90 -19.82 19.74 27.82
C LEU A 90 -19.98 19.09 29.19
N SER A 91 -19.77 17.78 29.32
CA SER A 91 -19.87 17.10 30.62
C SER A 91 -18.70 17.41 31.56
N ARG A 92 -17.58 17.92 31.03
CA ARG A 92 -16.40 18.34 31.80
C ARG A 92 -16.47 19.80 32.25
N LEU A 93 -17.42 20.58 31.74
CA LEU A 93 -17.61 21.99 32.09
C LEU A 93 -18.49 22.14 33.33
N SER A 94 -18.22 23.17 34.12
CA SER A 94 -19.06 23.55 35.26
C SER A 94 -20.38 24.20 34.80
N THR A 95 -21.38 24.23 35.69
CA THR A 95 -22.68 24.85 35.39
C THR A 95 -22.57 26.34 35.07
N GLU A 96 -21.62 27.04 35.67
CA GLU A 96 -21.39 28.47 35.42
C GLU A 96 -20.82 28.71 34.02
N GLU A 97 -19.86 27.89 33.59
CA GLU A 97 -19.28 27.98 32.25
C GLU A 97 -20.30 27.61 31.18
N LEU A 98 -21.14 26.60 31.44
CA LEU A 98 -22.22 26.21 30.53
C LEU A 98 -23.26 27.32 30.37
N LEU A 99 -23.64 28.00 31.46
CA LEU A 99 -24.55 29.15 31.38
C LEU A 99 -23.97 30.28 30.53
N LYS A 100 -22.70 30.62 30.76
CA LYS A 100 -21.99 31.66 29.99
C LYS A 100 -21.98 31.36 28.49
N MET A 101 -21.76 30.10 28.11
CA MET A 101 -21.78 29.67 26.70
C MET A 101 -23.17 29.77 26.06
N VAL A 102 -24.24 29.49 26.82
CA VAL A 102 -25.63 29.62 26.32
C VAL A 102 -26.02 31.08 26.15
N ASP A 103 -25.60 31.95 27.07
CA ASP A 103 -25.88 33.38 26.99
C ASP A 103 -25.12 34.02 25.81
N GLU A 104 -23.83 33.70 25.65
CA GLU A 104 -23.02 34.13 24.49
C GLU A 104 -23.57 33.62 23.16
N GLY A 105 -24.08 32.38 23.12
CA GLY A 105 -24.72 31.82 21.92
C GLY A 105 -26.03 32.51 21.56
N ARG A 106 -26.83 32.92 22.55
CA ARG A 106 -28.07 33.69 22.35
C ARG A 106 -27.82 35.10 21.88
N GLU A 107 -26.77 35.76 22.38
CA GLU A 107 -26.36 37.09 21.91
C GLU A 107 -25.86 37.05 20.45
N ALA A 108 -25.21 35.95 20.03
CA ALA A 108 -24.74 35.77 18.66
C ALA A 108 -25.86 35.47 17.64
N GLU A 109 -27.00 34.93 18.08
CA GLU A 109 -28.16 34.61 17.22
C GLU A 109 -29.18 35.77 17.15
N GLY A 110 -29.03 36.78 18.02
CA GLY A 110 -29.88 37.97 18.11
C GLY A 110 -29.30 39.24 17.45
N ALA A 111 -28.19 39.13 16.71
CA ALA A 111 -27.54 40.21 15.98
C ALA A 111 -27.71 40.09 14.46
#